data_AF-A0A839JBM0-F1
#
_entry.id   AF-A0A839JBM0-F1
#
_cell.length_a   1.000
_cell.length_b   1.000
_cell.length_c   1.000
_cell.angle_alpha   90.00
_cell.angle_beta   90.00
_cell.angle_gamma   90.00
#
_symmetry.space_group_name_H-M   'P 1'
#
loop_
_entity.id
_entity.type
_entity.pdbx_description
1 polymer ?
#
loop_
_entity_poly.entity_id
_entity_poly.type
_entity_poly.pdbx_seq_one_letter_code
_entity_poly.pdbx_strand_id
1 'polypeptide(L)'
;MRTYTYAEVAARLAQAFPERPAPAVNTLRNAVARGATRGVAGGIPQRLNGPDAPEALFDADQVDEWIEHTHPWSVRRQVVALWERGAQEEALRLGRRSGLSWDDLAAARAAAGDAAVSGEALRKSWVRRSQERCSAGSEDH
;
A
#
# COMPACT_ATOMS: atom_id res chain seq x y z
N MET A 1 23.83 -13.48 1.24
CA MET A 1 22.99 -12.29 1.32
C MET A 1 22.87 -11.71 -0.08
N ARG A 2 21.68 -11.76 -0.67
CA ARG A 2 21.43 -11.28 -2.03
C ARG A 2 21.09 -9.79 -1.96
N THR A 3 21.56 -9.01 -2.93
CA THR A 3 21.29 -7.57 -2.97
C THR A 3 20.68 -7.17 -4.31
N TYR A 4 19.96 -6.06 -4.31
CA TYR A 4 19.45 -5.40 -5.50
C TYR A 4 19.99 -3.99 -5.63
N THR A 5 20.18 -3.55 -6.87
CA THR A 5 20.38 -2.17 -7.28
C THR A 5 19.04 -1.49 -7.55
N TYR A 6 19.01 -0.17 -7.74
CA TYR A 6 17.76 0.51 -8.14
C TYR A 6 17.14 -0.05 -9.43
N ALA A 7 17.97 -0.43 -10.40
CA ALA A 7 17.49 -1.00 -11.66
C ALA A 7 16.84 -2.37 -11.43
N GLU A 8 17.42 -3.19 -10.56
CA GLU A 8 16.87 -4.50 -10.20
C GLU A 8 15.60 -4.38 -9.36
N VAL A 9 15.52 -3.41 -8.44
CA VAL A 9 14.27 -3.11 -7.71
C VAL A 9 13.16 -2.71 -8.70
N ALA A 10 13.46 -1.86 -9.69
CA ALA A 10 12.49 -1.47 -10.72
C ALA A 10 12.04 -2.66 -11.57
N ALA A 11 12.98 -3.53 -11.97
CA ALA A 11 12.67 -4.74 -12.71
C ALA A 11 11.82 -5.72 -11.88
N ARG A 12 12.12 -5.85 -10.58
CA ARG A 12 11.36 -6.71 -9.67
C ARG A 12 9.94 -6.23 -9.46
N LEU A 13 9.74 -4.91 -9.35
CA LEU A 13 8.40 -4.29 -9.33
C LEU A 13 7.64 -4.55 -10.63
N ALA A 14 8.29 -4.45 -11.79
CA ALA A 14 7.66 -4.75 -13.07
C ALA A 14 7.24 -6.22 -13.19
N GLN A 15 8.01 -7.14 -12.62
CA GLN A 15 7.66 -8.57 -12.58
C GLN A 15 6.49 -8.85 -11.64
N ALA A 16 6.44 -8.20 -10.48
CA ALA A 16 5.38 -8.41 -9.50
C ALA A 16 4.03 -7.79 -9.92
N PHE A 17 4.07 -6.75 -10.75
CA PHE A 17 2.90 -6.00 -11.20
C PHE A 17 2.96 -5.79 -12.72
N PRO A 18 2.79 -6.85 -13.52
CA PRO A 18 2.96 -6.81 -14.98
C PRO A 18 1.96 -5.88 -15.68
N GLU A 19 0.82 -5.59 -15.05
CA GLU A 19 -0.19 -4.64 -15.53
C GLU A 19 0.21 -3.17 -15.35
N ARG A 20 1.38 -2.89 -14.74
CA ARG A 20 1.86 -1.55 -14.43
C ARG A 20 3.18 -1.25 -15.15
N PRO A 21 3.40 0.00 -15.58
CA PRO A 21 4.71 0.38 -16.10
C PRO A 21 5.76 0.31 -14.99
N ALA A 22 6.95 -0.19 -15.35
CA ALA A 22 8.10 -0.20 -14.46
C ALA A 22 8.41 1.24 -13.99
N PRO A 23 8.62 1.46 -12.68
CA PRO A 23 8.99 2.78 -12.20
C PRO A 23 10.39 3.15 -12.69
N ALA A 24 10.56 4.40 -13.11
CA ALA A 24 11.88 4.92 -13.47
C ALA A 24 12.82 4.87 -12.25
N VAL A 25 14.09 4.53 -12.47
CA VAL A 25 15.14 4.51 -11.44
C VAL A 25 15.23 5.84 -10.68
N ASN A 26 15.07 6.97 -11.37
CA ASN A 26 15.11 8.30 -10.73
C ASN A 26 13.94 8.50 -9.74
N THR A 27 12.78 7.91 -10.03
CA THR A 27 11.62 7.93 -9.12
C THR A 27 11.94 7.18 -7.83
N LEU A 28 12.54 5.99 -7.93
CA LEU A 28 12.96 5.20 -6.77
C LEU A 28 14.03 5.94 -5.96
N ARG A 29 15.02 6.53 -6.63
CA ARG A 29 16.07 7.34 -5.97
C ARG A 29 15.48 8.51 -5.18
N ASN A 30 14.59 9.28 -5.80
CA ASN A 30 13.92 10.41 -5.15
C ASN A 30 13.00 9.96 -4.01
N ALA A 31 12.44 8.75 -4.08
CA ALA A 31 11.62 8.19 -3.01
C ALA A 31 12.47 7.81 -1.79
N VAL A 32 13.59 7.11 -2.01
CA VAL A 32 14.54 6.76 -0.94
C VAL A 32 15.12 8.01 -0.30
N ALA A 33 15.58 8.98 -1.09
CA ALA A 33 16.16 10.23 -0.59
C ALA A 33 15.18 11.06 0.27
N ARG A 34 13.88 10.95 -0.01
CA ARG A 34 12.82 11.67 0.73
C ARG A 34 12.19 10.84 1.85
N GLY A 35 12.58 9.58 2.02
CA GLY A 35 11.89 8.65 2.93
C GLY A 35 10.40 8.52 2.58
N ALA A 36 10.08 8.34 1.30
CA ALA A 36 8.71 8.37 0.82
C ALA A 36 7.83 7.33 1.54
N THR A 37 6.73 7.80 2.13
CA THR A 37 5.75 6.96 2.83
C THR A 37 4.56 6.60 1.94
N ARG A 38 4.45 7.20 0.74
CA ARG A 38 3.33 7.04 -0.20
C ARG A 38 3.79 7.01 -1.65
N GLY A 39 2.91 6.53 -2.53
CA GLY A 39 3.16 6.42 -3.98
C GLY A 39 3.85 5.12 -4.37
N VAL A 40 4.31 5.01 -5.63
CA VAL A 40 4.89 3.76 -6.19
C VAL A 40 6.14 3.24 -5.44
N ALA A 41 6.76 4.06 -4.60
CA ALA A 41 7.90 3.67 -3.77
C ALA A 41 7.66 3.96 -2.29
N GLY A 42 6.37 4.02 -1.88
CA GLY A 42 6.00 4.22 -0.49
C GLY A 42 6.49 3.05 0.38
N GLY A 43 7.27 3.36 1.41
CA GLY A 43 7.82 2.36 2.32
C GLY A 43 8.93 1.50 1.74
N ILE A 44 9.58 1.96 0.64
CA ILE A 44 10.72 1.26 0.06
C ILE A 44 11.82 1.00 1.12
N PRO A 45 12.43 -0.20 1.15
CA PRO A 45 13.50 -0.50 2.09
C PRO A 45 14.67 0.49 2.00
N GLN A 46 15.34 0.70 3.13
CA GLN A 46 16.54 1.52 3.14
C GLN A 46 17.71 0.81 2.43
N ARG A 47 18.57 1.60 1.80
CA ARG A 47 19.81 1.09 1.23
C ARG A 47 20.75 0.62 2.35
N LEU A 48 21.50 -0.43 2.07
CA LEU A 48 22.48 -1.05 2.96
C LEU A 48 23.76 -0.23 3.10
N ASN A 49 24.08 0.60 2.10
CA ASN A 49 25.33 1.35 2.04
C ASN A 49 25.11 2.87 2.16
N GLY A 50 26.17 3.59 2.54
CA GLY A 50 26.12 5.04 2.76
C GLY A 50 25.76 5.85 1.51
N PRO A 51 25.20 7.06 1.66
CA PRO A 51 24.64 7.87 0.57
C PRO A 51 25.58 8.07 -0.62
N ASP A 52 26.88 8.19 -0.37
CA ASP A 52 27.92 8.50 -1.35
C ASP A 52 28.47 7.28 -2.11
N ALA A 53 28.01 6.06 -1.77
CA ALA A 53 28.45 4.88 -2.52
C ALA A 53 27.96 4.95 -3.98
N PRO A 54 28.82 4.58 -4.95
CA PRO A 54 28.57 4.78 -6.39
C PRO A 54 27.30 4.07 -6.89
N GLU A 55 26.94 2.97 -6.23
CA GLU A 55 25.73 2.22 -6.50
C GLU A 55 24.99 1.99 -5.18
N ALA A 56 23.66 2.19 -5.16
CA ALA A 56 22.86 1.89 -3.98
C ALA A 56 22.48 0.41 -3.97
N LEU A 57 22.76 -0.25 -2.84
CA LEU A 57 22.44 -1.66 -2.65
C LEU A 57 21.30 -1.80 -1.64
N PHE A 58 20.35 -2.65 -1.94
CA PHE A 58 19.21 -3.01 -1.10
C PHE A 58 19.29 -4.48 -0.74
N ASP A 59 18.82 -4.85 0.45
CA ASP A 59 18.62 -6.25 0.79
C ASP A 59 17.51 -6.83 -0.09
N ALA A 60 17.81 -7.90 -0.83
CA ALA A 60 16.87 -8.47 -1.77
C ALA A 60 15.64 -9.09 -1.08
N ASP A 61 15.84 -9.69 0.09
CA ASP A 61 14.76 -10.35 0.83
C ASP A 61 13.81 -9.29 1.41
N GLN A 62 14.34 -8.17 1.92
CA GLN A 62 13.52 -7.04 2.37
C GLN A 62 12.75 -6.37 1.22
N VAL A 63 13.36 -6.28 0.04
CA VAL A 63 12.67 -5.75 -1.15
C VAL A 63 11.55 -6.68 -1.58
N ASP A 64 11.79 -7.99 -1.63
CA ASP A 64 10.79 -8.97 -2.02
C ASP A 64 9.62 -8.99 -1.02
N GLU A 65 9.89 -8.97 0.28
CA GLU A 65 8.88 -8.86 1.34
C GLU A 65 8.09 -7.55 1.24
N TRP A 66 8.79 -6.43 1.02
CA TRP A 66 8.14 -5.13 0.81
C TRP A 66 7.20 -5.18 -0.40
N ILE A 67 7.65 -5.71 -1.53
CA ILE A 67 6.85 -5.84 -2.76
C ILE A 67 5.60 -6.68 -2.49
N GLU A 68 5.73 -7.80 -1.78
CA GLU A 68 4.62 -8.73 -1.56
C GLU A 68 3.58 -8.20 -0.57
N HIS A 69 4.02 -7.60 0.54
CA HIS A 69 3.12 -7.33 1.66
C HIS A 69 2.83 -5.86 1.92
N THR A 70 3.79 -4.98 1.64
CA THR A 70 3.75 -3.58 2.07
C THR A 70 3.57 -2.60 0.91
N HIS A 71 3.95 -3.01 -0.30
CA HIS A 71 3.89 -2.18 -1.48
C HIS A 71 2.45 -1.71 -1.73
N PRO A 72 2.21 -0.43 -2.03
CA PRO A 72 0.85 0.11 -2.15
C PRO A 72 -0.03 -0.63 -3.15
N TRP A 73 0.52 -1.20 -4.21
CA TRP A 73 -0.24 -2.02 -5.16
C TRP A 73 -0.63 -3.40 -4.60
N SER A 74 0.24 -4.04 -3.82
CA SER A 74 -0.08 -5.30 -3.14
C SER A 74 -1.15 -5.10 -2.08
N VAL A 75 -1.03 -4.03 -1.28
CA VAL A 75 -2.05 -3.64 -0.30
C VAL A 75 -3.39 -3.42 -1.01
N ARG A 76 -3.41 -2.68 -2.12
CA ARG A 76 -4.63 -2.46 -2.92
C ARG A 76 -5.24 -3.77 -3.41
N ARG A 77 -4.45 -4.72 -3.92
CA ARG A 77 -4.94 -6.05 -4.34
C ARG A 77 -5.53 -6.84 -3.17
N GLN A 78 -4.85 -6.86 -2.02
CA GLN A 78 -5.37 -7.51 -0.82
C GLN A 78 -6.70 -6.88 -0.41
N VAL A 79 -6.76 -5.55 -0.36
CA VAL A 79 -7.97 -4.76 -0.13
C VAL A 79 -9.08 -5.18 -1.07
N VAL A 80 -8.88 -5.19 -2.39
CA VAL A 80 -9.89 -5.66 -3.37
C VAL A 80 -10.38 -7.07 -3.04
N ALA A 81 -9.47 -8.03 -2.81
CA ALA A 81 -9.84 -9.40 -2.45
C ALA A 81 -10.64 -9.49 -1.13
N LEU A 82 -10.35 -8.63 -0.16
CA LEU A 82 -11.13 -8.50 1.08
C LEU A 82 -12.55 -7.99 0.80
N TRP A 83 -12.73 -7.07 -0.15
CA TRP A 83 -14.05 -6.61 -0.57
C TRP A 83 -14.83 -7.71 -1.31
N GLU A 84 -14.20 -8.43 -2.24
CA GLU A 84 -14.81 -9.52 -3.02
C GLU A 84 -15.34 -10.64 -2.11
N ARG A 85 -14.62 -10.96 -1.02
CA ARG A 85 -15.06 -11.94 -0.02
C ARG A 85 -16.06 -11.40 1.01
N GLY A 86 -16.52 -10.15 0.86
CA GLY A 86 -17.46 -9.50 1.78
C GLY A 86 -16.85 -9.02 3.11
N ALA A 87 -15.53 -9.08 3.28
CA ALA A 87 -14.83 -8.65 4.50
C ALA A 87 -14.53 -7.14 4.51
N GLN A 88 -15.58 -6.33 4.35
CA GLN A 88 -15.49 -4.88 4.17
C GLN A 88 -14.74 -4.16 5.31
N GLU A 89 -14.98 -4.58 6.55
CA GLU A 89 -14.34 -3.94 7.70
C GLU A 89 -12.83 -4.24 7.76
N GLU A 90 -12.44 -5.48 7.49
CA GLU A 90 -11.03 -5.88 7.39
C GLU A 90 -10.33 -5.10 6.27
N ALA A 91 -11.02 -4.92 5.14
CA ALA A 91 -10.52 -4.19 3.99
C ALA A 91 -10.27 -2.71 4.31
N LEU A 92 -11.22 -2.07 5.00
CA LEU A 92 -11.08 -0.69 5.47
C LEU A 92 -9.95 -0.58 6.50
N ARG A 93 -9.85 -1.49 7.47
CA ARG A 93 -8.78 -1.50 8.47
C ARG A 93 -7.41 -1.65 7.83
N LEU A 94 -7.23 -2.63 6.94
CA LEU A 94 -5.99 -2.87 6.23
C LEU A 94 -5.60 -1.63 5.41
N GLY A 95 -6.49 -1.14 4.54
CA GLY A 95 -6.18 0.00 3.68
C GLY A 95 -5.83 1.26 4.48
N ARG A 96 -6.55 1.54 5.58
CA ARG A 96 -6.26 2.69 6.45
C ARG A 96 -4.94 2.55 7.19
N ARG A 97 -4.64 1.37 7.75
CA ARG A 97 -3.36 1.08 8.42
C ARG A 97 -2.17 1.22 7.46
N SER A 98 -2.35 0.79 6.22
CA SER A 98 -1.34 0.91 5.16
C SER A 98 -1.29 2.30 4.50
N GLY A 99 -2.07 3.27 5.00
CA GLY A 99 -2.00 4.66 4.56
C GLY A 99 -2.72 4.97 3.24
N LEU A 100 -3.58 4.08 2.74
CA LEU A 100 -4.40 4.33 1.56
C LEU A 100 -5.39 5.48 1.80
N SER A 101 -5.59 6.29 0.76
CA SER A 101 -6.59 7.35 0.78
C SER A 101 -8.01 6.77 0.74
N TRP A 102 -9.00 7.58 1.10
CA TRP A 102 -10.40 7.17 0.97
C TRP A 102 -10.80 6.94 -0.49
N ASP A 103 -10.21 7.69 -1.42
CA ASP A 103 -10.43 7.49 -2.86
C ASP A 103 -9.81 6.18 -3.36
N ASP A 104 -8.64 5.78 -2.84
CA ASP A 104 -8.06 4.47 -3.15
C ASP A 104 -8.97 3.33 -2.67
N LEU A 105 -9.57 3.47 -1.48
CA LEU A 105 -10.48 2.48 -0.91
C LEU A 105 -11.81 2.42 -1.70
N ALA A 106 -12.32 3.57 -2.13
CA ALA A 106 -13.48 3.65 -2.99
C ALA A 106 -13.23 3.00 -4.37
N ALA A 107 -12.07 3.27 -4.97
CA ALA A 107 -11.66 2.66 -6.23
C ALA A 107 -11.49 1.13 -6.09
N ALA A 108 -10.91 0.65 -4.98
CA ALA A 108 -10.79 -0.77 -4.72
C ALA A 108 -12.15 -1.46 -4.54
N ARG A 109 -13.09 -0.82 -3.84
CA ARG A 109 -14.46 -1.31 -3.71
C ARG A 109 -15.16 -1.43 -5.06
N ALA A 110 -15.03 -0.41 -5.92
CA ALA A 110 -15.58 -0.45 -7.27
C ALA A 110 -14.93 -1.54 -8.13
N ALA A 111 -13.61 -1.74 -7.99
CA ALA A 111 -12.88 -2.80 -8.70
C ALA A 111 -13.33 -4.21 -8.28
N ALA A 112 -13.75 -4.39 -7.02
CA ALA A 112 -14.34 -5.62 -6.51
C ALA A 112 -15.78 -5.89 -7.01
N GLY A 113 -16.33 -5.04 -7.88
CA GLY A 113 -17.68 -5.18 -8.43
C GLY A 113 -18.81 -4.74 -7.49
N ASP A 114 -18.48 -4.11 -6.35
CA ASP A 114 -19.45 -3.49 -5.45
C ASP A 114 -19.84 -2.09 -5.97
N ALA A 115 -20.93 -1.53 -5.45
CA ALA A 115 -21.47 -0.25 -5.86
C ALA A 115 -20.40 0.86 -5.73
N ALA A 116 -20.20 1.58 -6.83
CA ALA A 116 -19.33 2.75 -6.86
C ALA A 116 -19.81 3.79 -5.85
N VAL A 117 -18.91 4.21 -4.96
CA VAL A 117 -19.15 5.27 -3.98
C VAL A 117 -17.98 6.23 -3.99
N SER A 118 -18.20 7.49 -3.62
CA SER A 118 -17.09 8.43 -3.43
C SER A 118 -16.30 8.10 -2.16
N GLY A 119 -15.02 8.46 -2.13
CA GLY A 119 -14.18 8.32 -0.93
C GLY A 119 -14.79 9.02 0.29
N GLU A 120 -15.40 10.20 0.08
CA GLU A 120 -16.08 10.95 1.14
C GLU A 120 -17.33 10.23 1.68
N ALA A 121 -18.12 9.57 0.82
CA ALA A 121 -19.26 8.76 1.27
C ALA A 121 -18.79 7.56 2.09
N LEU A 122 -17.70 6.91 1.66
CA LEU A 122 -17.09 5.78 2.37
C LEU A 122 -16.59 6.21 3.76
N ARG A 123 -15.92 7.36 3.85
CA ARG A 123 -15.45 7.96 5.10
C ARG A 123 -16.62 8.22 6.06
N LYS A 124 -17.70 8.87 5.60
CA LYS A 124 -18.88 9.16 6.43
C LYS A 124 -19.53 7.88 6.97
N SER A 125 -19.65 6.85 6.13
CA SER A 125 -20.16 5.54 6.55
C SER A 125 -19.29 4.91 7.64
N TRP A 126 -17.98 4.97 7.49
CA TRP A 126 -17.04 4.42 8.47
C TRP A 126 -17.04 5.17 9.82
N VAL A 127 -17.14 6.50 9.79
CA VAL A 127 -17.24 7.31 11.01
C VAL A 127 -18.55 7.02 11.74
N ARG A 128 -19.68 6.96 11.04
CA ARG A 128 -20.98 6.62 11.64
C ARG A 128 -20.93 5.26 12.33
N ARG A 129 -20.47 4.22 11.62
CA ARG A 129 -20.34 2.86 12.19
C ARG A 129 -19.41 2.80 13.41
N SER A 130 -18.37 3.62 13.42
CA SER A 130 -17.46 3.69 14.57
C SER A 130 -18.12 4.36 15.77
N GLN A 131 -18.92 5.40 15.58
CA GLN A 131 -19.68 6.04 16.65
C GLN A 131 -20.76 5.12 17.22
N GLU A 132 -21.50 4.40 16.37
CA GLU A 132 -22.53 3.45 16.80
C GLU A 132 -21.96 2.34 17.69
N ARG A 133 -20.75 1.86 17.40
CA ARG A 133 -20.06 0.87 18.26
C ARG A 133 -19.61 1.43 19.60
N CYS A 134 -19.22 2.71 19.65
CA CYS A 134 -18.87 3.36 20.91
C CYS A 134 -20.11 3.59 21.78
N SER A 135 -21.26 3.93 21.18
CA SER A 135 -22.52 4.10 21.90
C SER A 135 -23.09 2.76 22.39
N ALA A 136 -23.03 1.70 21.59
CA ALA A 136 -23.49 0.36 21.98
C ALA A 136 -22.61 -0.31 23.06
N GLY A 137 -21.37 0.15 23.26
CA GLY A 137 -20.49 -0.33 24.32
C GLY A 137 -20.64 0.42 25.65
N SER A 138 -21.58 1.37 25.76
CA SER A 138 -21.76 2.21 26.96
C SER A 138 -22.97 1.82 27.82
N GLU A 139 -23.70 0.76 27.45
CA GLU A 139 -24.80 0.18 28.24
C GLU A 139 -24.36 -1.14 28.91
N ASP A 140 -23.29 -1.10 29.70
CA ASP A 140 -22.92 -2.15 30.66
C ASP A 140 -22.02 -1.52 31.73
N HIS A 141 -22.63 -0.76 32.65
CA HIS A 141 -22.07 -0.42 33.96
C HIS A 141 -23.18 -0.08 34.95
#